data_AF-A0A1D6KRL6-F1
#
_entry.id   AF-A0A1D6KRL6-F1
#
_cell.length_a   1.000
_cell.length_b   1.000
_cell.length_c   1.000
_cell.angle_alpha   90.00
_cell.angle_beta   90.00
_cell.angle_gamma   90.00
#
_symmetry.space_group_name_H-M   'P 1'
#
loop_
_entity.id
_entity.type
_entity.pdbx_description
1 polymer ?
#
loop_
_entity_poly.entity_id
_entity_poly.type
_entity_poly.pdbx_seq_one_letter_code
_entity_poly.pdbx_strand_id
1 'polypeptide(L)'
;MAAENEEKETACAGYKHGPPWVFKGSALYQLHLVKASTARAFVPRDLRLVEAFGYTLGGMFLARYHDSPAGEFDEVYCLRAPRLPPPLAAAAGSI
;
A
#
# COMPACT_ATOMS: atom_id res chain seq x y z
N MET A 1 17.71 -32.63 3.27
CA MET A 1 18.76 -31.88 2.54
C MET A 1 18.37 -31.50 1.11
N ALA A 2 17.79 -32.37 0.26
CA ALA A 2 17.32 -31.97 -1.07
C ALA A 2 16.02 -31.12 -1.03
N ALA A 3 15.04 -31.52 -0.22
CA ALA A 3 13.76 -30.81 -0.08
C ALA A 3 13.88 -29.38 0.48
N GLU A 4 14.78 -29.15 1.45
CA GLU A 4 15.06 -27.81 2.00
C GLU A 4 15.64 -26.83 0.97
N ASN A 5 16.36 -27.36 -0.04
CA ASN A 5 16.95 -26.53 -1.08
C ASN A 5 15.91 -26.16 -2.14
N GLU A 6 14.99 -27.07 -2.46
CA GLU A 6 13.83 -26.81 -3.33
C GLU A 6 12.87 -25.78 -2.70
N GLU A 7 12.57 -25.90 -1.40
CA GLU A 7 11.74 -24.92 -0.67
C GLU A 7 12.34 -23.51 -0.68
N LYS A 8 13.67 -23.40 -0.50
CA LYS A 8 14.38 -22.11 -0.58
C LYS A 8 14.45 -21.54 -2.00
N GLU A 9 14.54 -22.38 -3.02
CA GLU A 9 14.53 -21.93 -4.42
C GLU A 9 13.14 -21.42 -4.83
N THR A 10 12.06 -22.03 -4.32
CA THR A 10 10.69 -21.48 -4.42
C THR A 10 10.49 -20.19 -3.63
N ALA A 11 11.16 -20.02 -2.48
CA ALA A 11 10.98 -18.85 -1.63
C ALA A 11 11.45 -17.52 -2.27
N CYS A 12 12.35 -17.58 -3.26
CA CYS A 12 12.95 -16.41 -3.91
C CYS A 12 12.68 -16.32 -5.42
N ALA A 13 11.69 -17.03 -5.94
CA ALA A 13 11.38 -17.01 -7.36
C ALA A 13 10.89 -15.65 -7.90
N GLY A 14 10.70 -14.65 -7.03
CA GLY A 14 10.28 -13.31 -7.45
C GLY A 14 8.80 -13.27 -7.82
N TYR A 15 8.42 -12.24 -8.56
CA TYR A 15 7.07 -12.09 -9.14
C TYR A 15 6.76 -13.08 -10.28
N LYS A 16 7.66 -14.03 -10.57
CA LYS A 16 7.59 -14.91 -11.76
C LYS A 16 6.45 -15.92 -11.71
N HIS A 17 6.00 -16.32 -10.52
CA HIS A 17 4.89 -17.27 -10.37
C HIS A 17 3.51 -16.67 -10.68
N GLY A 18 3.43 -15.35 -10.90
CA GLY A 18 2.17 -14.66 -11.11
C GLY A 18 1.30 -14.58 -9.84
N PRO A 19 0.16 -13.88 -9.89
CA PRO A 19 -0.74 -13.76 -8.75
C PRO A 19 -1.46 -15.09 -8.42
N PRO A 20 -1.87 -15.30 -7.16
CA PRO A 20 -1.84 -14.34 -6.05
C PRO A 20 -0.48 -14.27 -5.35
N TRP A 21 0.02 -13.04 -5.16
CA TRP A 21 1.19 -12.78 -4.32
C TRP A 21 0.79 -12.60 -2.87
N VAL A 22 1.52 -13.25 -1.97
CA VAL A 22 1.27 -13.20 -0.54
C VAL A 22 2.40 -12.42 0.13
N PHE A 23 2.04 -11.44 0.94
CA PHE A 23 2.96 -10.62 1.72
C PHE A 23 2.61 -10.78 3.21
N LYS A 24 3.58 -11.14 4.05
CA LYS A 24 3.40 -11.23 5.51
C LYS A 24 4.41 -10.34 6.20
N GLY A 25 3.92 -9.58 7.17
CA GLY A 25 4.66 -8.50 7.78
C GLY A 25 3.95 -7.87 8.96
N SER A 26 4.61 -6.89 9.55
CA SER A 26 3.99 -5.93 10.47
C SER A 26 3.95 -4.56 9.81
N ALA A 27 2.97 -3.75 10.17
CA ALA A 27 2.85 -2.41 9.65
C ALA A 27 2.56 -1.39 10.75
N LEU A 28 3.20 -0.23 10.64
CA LEU A 28 2.93 0.95 11.45
C LEU A 28 2.29 2.01 10.56
N TYR A 29 1.11 2.47 10.97
CA TYR A 29 0.41 3.56 10.27
C TYR A 29 0.36 4.81 11.13
N GLN A 30 0.87 5.91 10.58
CA GLN A 30 0.78 7.22 11.19
C GLN A 30 -0.11 8.11 10.33
N LEU A 31 -1.34 8.32 10.80
CA LEU A 31 -2.31 9.24 10.21
C LEU A 31 -1.88 10.69 10.46
N HIS A 32 -1.95 11.54 9.44
CA HIS A 32 -1.61 12.95 9.57
C HIS A 32 -2.46 13.84 8.63
N LEU A 33 -2.84 15.02 9.11
CA LEU A 33 -3.50 16.03 8.28
C LEU A 33 -2.47 16.80 7.46
N VAL A 34 -2.58 16.73 6.14
CA VAL A 34 -1.67 17.40 5.21
C VAL A 34 -2.42 18.53 4.52
N LYS A 35 -1.76 19.68 4.28
CA LYS A 35 -2.38 20.77 3.51
C LYS A 35 -2.76 20.28 2.12
N ALA A 36 -4.00 20.55 1.71
CA ALA A 36 -4.54 20.12 0.42
C ALA A 36 -3.71 20.64 -0.77
N SER A 37 -3.16 21.86 -0.67
CA SER A 37 -2.28 22.43 -1.70
C SER A 37 -0.99 21.62 -1.89
N THR A 38 -0.34 21.23 -0.79
CA THR A 38 0.83 20.35 -0.81
C THR A 38 0.45 18.94 -1.28
N ALA A 39 -0.74 18.47 -0.90
CA ALA A 39 -1.25 17.17 -1.32
C ALA A 39 -1.41 17.10 -2.85
N ARG A 40 -1.98 18.17 -3.43
CA ARG A 40 -2.32 18.30 -4.86
C ARG A 40 -1.11 18.25 -5.79
N ALA A 41 0.06 18.70 -5.36
CA ALA A 41 1.26 18.67 -6.18
C ALA A 41 1.69 17.25 -6.62
N PHE A 42 1.24 16.22 -5.90
CA PHE A 42 1.61 14.82 -6.16
C PHE A 42 0.42 13.95 -6.60
N VAL A 43 -0.77 14.53 -6.70
CA VAL A 43 -1.99 13.81 -7.09
C VAL A 43 -2.38 14.22 -8.51
N PRO A 44 -2.54 13.26 -9.44
CA PRO A 44 -3.05 13.54 -10.77
C PRO A 44 -4.33 14.37 -10.72
N ARG A 45 -4.49 15.31 -11.65
CA ARG A 45 -5.61 16.28 -11.64
C ARG A 45 -6.97 15.61 -11.74
N ASP A 46 -7.04 14.43 -12.34
CA ASP A 46 -8.26 13.64 -12.53
C ASP A 46 -8.75 12.99 -11.23
N LEU A 47 -7.88 12.86 -10.23
CA LEU A 47 -8.24 12.34 -8.91
C LEU A 47 -8.63 13.48 -7.98
N ARG A 48 -9.87 13.42 -7.47
CA ARG A 48 -10.32 14.36 -6.44
C ARG A 48 -9.70 13.97 -5.10
N LEU A 49 -9.39 14.95 -4.27
CA LEU A 49 -8.91 14.75 -2.90
C LEU A 49 -10.08 14.88 -1.93
N VAL A 50 -10.05 14.12 -0.84
CA VAL A 50 -10.94 14.36 0.30
C VAL A 50 -10.36 15.53 1.07
N GLU A 51 -10.94 16.72 0.89
CA GLU A 51 -10.47 17.96 1.51
C GLU A 51 -11.49 18.46 2.53
N ALA A 52 -11.02 18.83 3.72
CA ALA A 52 -11.78 19.49 4.77
C ALA A 52 -10.95 20.63 5.36
N PHE A 53 -11.50 21.85 5.41
CA PHE A 53 -10.81 23.05 5.93
C PHE A 53 -9.44 23.34 5.29
N GLY A 54 -9.24 22.96 4.02
CA GLY A 54 -7.96 23.14 3.31
C GLY A 54 -6.90 22.09 3.65
N TYR A 55 -7.27 21.04 4.39
CA TYR A 55 -6.44 19.88 4.68
C TYR A 55 -7.05 18.63 4.08
N THR A 56 -6.23 17.63 3.83
CA THR A 56 -6.63 16.30 3.42
C THR A 56 -6.05 15.27 4.38
N LEU A 57 -6.73 14.13 4.48
CA LEU A 57 -6.21 13.03 5.25
C LEU A 57 -5.06 12.38 4.48
N GLY A 58 -3.92 12.27 5.14
CA GLY A 58 -2.80 11.51 4.65
C GLY A 58 -2.17 10.72 5.77
N GLY A 59 -0.99 10.19 5.50
CA GLY A 59 -0.22 9.49 6.51
C GLY A 59 1.00 8.82 5.91
N MET A 60 1.85 8.32 6.79
CA MET A 60 2.97 7.48 6.42
C MET A 60 2.68 6.06 6.88
N PHE A 61 2.98 5.11 6.01
CA PHE A 61 2.88 3.68 6.30
C PHE A 61 4.25 3.07 6.18
N LEU A 62 4.70 2.41 7.24
CA LEU A 62 5.92 1.62 7.27
C LEU A 62 5.51 0.15 7.41
N ALA A 63 5.75 -0.64 6.37
CA ALA A 63 5.62 -2.09 6.43
C ALA A 63 6.99 -2.74 6.53
N ARG A 64 7.08 -3.76 7.37
CA ARG A 64 8.23 -4.66 7.47
C ARG A 64 7.78 -6.05 7.08
N TYR A 65 8.15 -6.49 5.88
CA TYR A 65 7.80 -7.82 5.38
C TYR A 65 8.91 -8.80 5.71
N HIS A 66 8.53 -9.90 6.37
CA HIS A 66 9.42 -11.04 6.65
C HIS A 66 9.13 -12.24 5.72
N ASP A 67 8.08 -12.15 4.90
CA ASP A 67 7.76 -13.13 3.87
C ASP A 67 7.08 -12.41 2.69
N SER A 68 7.69 -12.47 1.52
CA SER A 68 7.14 -11.90 0.29
C SER A 68 7.75 -12.55 -0.95
N PRO A 69 7.16 -12.38 -2.15
CA PRO A 69 7.75 -12.89 -3.39
C PRO A 69 9.13 -12.31 -3.69
N ALA A 70 9.46 -11.14 -3.14
CA ALA A 70 10.74 -10.46 -3.31
C ALA A 70 11.73 -10.72 -2.16
N GLY A 71 11.38 -11.60 -1.21
CA GLY A 71 12.13 -11.79 0.04
C GLY A 71 11.74 -10.79 1.13
N GLU A 72 12.57 -10.66 2.17
CA GLU A 72 12.33 -9.72 3.26
C GLU A 72 12.69 -8.29 2.83
N PHE A 73 11.81 -7.33 3.09
CA PHE A 73 12.08 -5.92 2.84
C PHE A 73 11.21 -4.99 3.70
N ASP A 74 11.72 -3.78 3.92
CA ASP A 74 11.00 -2.68 4.56
C ASP A 74 10.44 -1.74 3.47
N GLU A 75 9.15 -1.42 3.52
CA GLU A 75 8.46 -0.52 2.60
C GLU A 75 7.96 0.71 3.34
N VAL A 76 8.21 1.90 2.77
CA VAL A 76 7.64 3.16 3.27
C VAL A 76 6.87 3.84 2.16
N TYR A 77 5.60 4.15 2.40
CA TYR A 77 4.81 4.96 1.47
C TYR A 77 3.98 6.02 2.18
N CYS A 78 3.79 7.16 1.50
CA CYS A 78 2.96 8.26 1.97
C CYS A 78 1.60 8.20 1.28
N LEU A 79 0.55 7.92 2.06
CA LEU A 79 -0.82 7.93 1.59
C LEU A 79 -1.40 9.35 1.62
N ARG A 80 -2.26 9.60 0.64
CA ARG A 80 -3.20 10.73 0.59
C ARG A 80 -4.55 10.11 0.29
N ALA A 81 -5.64 10.65 0.83
CA ALA A 81 -6.98 10.11 0.60
C ALA A 81 -7.59 10.67 -0.69
N PRO A 82 -7.50 9.97 -1.85
CA PRO A 82 -8.31 10.33 -3.00
C PRO A 82 -9.78 10.09 -2.66
N ARG A 83 -10.64 10.97 -3.17
CA ARG A 83 -12.08 10.77 -3.13
C ARG A 83 -12.42 9.69 -4.14
N LEU A 84 -12.98 8.61 -3.62
CA LEU A 84 -13.47 7.50 -4.41
C LEU A 84 -14.71 7.94 -5.22
N PRO A 85 -14.82 7.59 -6.51
CA PRO A 85 -16.04 7.84 -7.26
C PRO A 85 -17.19 7.00 -6.66
N PRO A 86 -18.46 7.49 -6.75
CA PRO A 86 -19.61 6.86 -6.09
C PRO A 86 -19.75 5.33 -6.25
N PRO A 87 -19.60 4.74 -7.46
CA PRO A 87 -19.75 3.29 -7.61
C PRO A 87 -18.67 2.49 -6.86
N LEU A 88 -17.47 3.03 -6.74
CA LEU A 88 -16.37 2.38 -6.03
C LEU A 88 -16.46 2.61 -4.51
N ALA A 89 -17.05 3.72 -4.06
CA ALA A 89 -17.37 3.96 -2.66
C ALA A 89 -18.44 3.01 -2.12
N ALA A 90 -19.47 2.70 -2.91
CA ALA A 90 -20.51 1.75 -2.52
C ALA A 90 -19.97 0.31 -2.35
N ALA A 91 -19.01 -0.10 -3.18
CA ALA A 91 -18.39 -1.43 -3.08
C ALA A 91 -17.50 -1.59 -1.83
N ALA A 92 -16.88 -0.50 -1.34
CA ALA A 92 -16.02 -0.52 -0.17
C ALA A 92 -16.78 -0.56 1.17
N GLY A 93 -18.07 -0.19 1.18
CA GLY A 93 -18.91 -0.14 2.39
C GLY A 93 -19.63 -1.46 2.72
N SER A 94 -19.31 -2.56 2.04
CA SER A 94 -19.98 -3.86 2.20
C SER A 94 -19.07 -4.94 2.83
N ILE A 95 -18.09 -4.54 3.64
CA ILE A 95 -17.23 -5.44 4.43
C ILE A 95 -17.80 -5.55 5.85
#